data_AF-A0A6J6EHJ1-F1
#
_entry.id   AF-A0A6J6EHJ1-F1
#
_cell.length_a   1.000
_cell.length_b   1.000
_cell.length_c   1.000
_cell.angle_alpha   90.00
_cell.angle_beta   90.00
_cell.angle_gamma   90.00
#
_symmetry.space_group_name_H-M   'P 1'
#
loop_
_entity.id
_entity.type
_entity.pdbx_description
1 polymer ?
#
loop_
_entity_poly.entity_id
_entity_poly.type
_entity_poly.pdbx_seq_one_letter_code
_entity_poly.pdbx_strand_id
1 'polypeptide(L)'
;MTITEAMRDEVRLATLSIAEGVGVRGLINIQFAVADNKLYVLEANPRASRTVPFVSKATGVPLAKAAARISVGSTIAELREIGLLPENERHVPKGVSVKEAVLPWNRFRRRDGRGVDAVLGPEMRSTGEVMGISKDFGGAYAKSQISSFGPLPKSGSVFISLADKDKSAGILPARALMEMGFQLFATAGTASFLDSHQVKTALVRKHSDGSGEFGERTIVEILNSGEIDLVINTPVGRGTRADGWAIRTAAVQRSIPIITTTPGFSAAVAGIRSLRDGELDLASLQEWLA
;
A
#
# COMPACT_ATOMS: atom_id res chain seq x y z
N MET A 1 13.24 5.63 5.42
CA MET A 1 13.00 5.28 4.00
C MET A 1 13.70 3.96 3.71
N THR A 2 13.09 3.06 2.93
CA THR A 2 13.60 1.69 2.71
C THR A 2 14.58 1.57 1.53
N ILE A 3 14.63 2.56 0.64
CA ILE A 3 15.61 2.65 -0.45
C ILE A 3 16.80 3.50 0.02
N THR A 4 18.01 2.98 -0.14
CA THR A 4 19.27 3.63 0.28
C THR A 4 19.59 4.85 -0.59
N GLU A 5 20.42 5.77 -0.09
CA GLU A 5 20.85 6.93 -0.90
C GLU A 5 21.58 6.50 -2.17
N ALA A 6 22.49 5.53 -2.06
CA ALA A 6 23.21 4.98 -3.21
C ALA A 6 22.27 4.45 -4.30
N MET A 7 21.22 3.70 -3.92
CA MET A 7 20.22 3.21 -4.87
C MET A 7 19.39 4.35 -5.48
N ARG A 8 19.10 5.43 -4.73
CA ARG A 8 18.44 6.62 -5.27
C ARG A 8 19.32 7.35 -6.29
N ASP A 9 20.62 7.44 -6.04
CA ASP A 9 21.57 8.03 -6.99
C ASP A 9 21.67 7.18 -8.27
N GLU A 10 21.69 5.84 -8.15
CA GLU A 10 21.64 4.94 -9.31
C GLU A 10 20.37 5.14 -10.14
N VAL A 11 19.21 5.26 -9.49
CA VAL A 11 17.92 5.56 -10.16
C VAL A 11 17.97 6.90 -10.90
N ARG A 12 18.59 7.94 -10.31
CA ARG A 12 18.73 9.26 -10.95
C ARG A 12 19.60 9.19 -12.19
N LEU A 13 20.76 8.54 -12.11
CA LEU A 13 21.67 8.34 -13.24
C LEU A 13 20.99 7.57 -14.37
N ALA A 14 20.33 6.45 -14.05
CA ALA A 14 19.58 5.68 -15.03
C ALA A 14 18.45 6.49 -15.67
N THR A 15 17.74 7.30 -14.87
CA THR A 15 16.66 8.17 -15.36
C THR A 15 17.17 9.20 -16.36
N LEU A 16 18.29 9.86 -16.06
CA LEU A 16 18.91 10.84 -16.96
C LEU A 16 19.34 10.18 -18.28
N SER A 17 20.10 9.08 -18.21
CA SER A 17 20.59 8.37 -19.40
C SER A 17 19.44 7.88 -20.31
N ILE A 18 18.34 7.39 -19.72
CA ILE A 18 17.16 6.96 -20.49
C ILE A 18 16.46 8.18 -21.11
N ALA A 19 16.26 9.26 -20.35
CA ALA A 19 15.59 10.46 -20.85
C ALA A 19 16.36 11.10 -22.02
N GLU A 20 17.69 11.14 -21.95
CA GLU A 20 18.57 11.61 -23.02
C GLU A 20 18.53 10.67 -24.22
N GLY A 21 18.69 9.36 -24.01
CA GLY A 21 18.69 8.36 -25.08
C GLY A 21 17.36 8.30 -25.86
N VAL A 22 16.24 8.55 -25.20
CA VAL A 22 14.90 8.64 -25.83
C VAL A 22 14.65 10.02 -26.46
N GLY A 23 15.43 11.05 -26.10
CA GLY A 23 15.26 12.41 -26.61
C GLY A 23 14.05 13.14 -26.02
N VAL A 24 13.72 12.89 -24.74
CA VAL A 24 12.54 13.47 -24.09
C VAL A 24 12.59 15.00 -24.05
N ARG A 25 11.45 15.61 -24.37
CA ARG A 25 11.17 17.05 -24.19
C ARG A 25 9.85 17.20 -23.44
N GLY A 26 9.93 17.44 -22.12
CA GLY A 26 8.77 17.48 -21.23
C GLY A 26 8.85 16.39 -20.17
N LEU A 27 7.75 15.65 -19.95
CA LEU A 27 7.66 14.63 -18.90
C LEU A 27 8.03 13.24 -19.42
N ILE A 28 8.67 12.46 -18.56
CA ILE A 28 8.86 11.02 -18.68
C ILE A 28 8.54 10.36 -17.34
N ASN A 29 7.96 9.17 -17.39
CA ASN A 29 7.81 8.30 -16.25
C ASN A 29 8.55 6.98 -16.50
N ILE A 30 9.47 6.62 -15.61
CA ILE A 30 10.22 5.38 -15.68
C ILE A 30 9.86 4.54 -14.47
N GLN A 31 9.62 3.25 -14.69
CA GLN A 31 9.34 2.29 -13.64
C GLN A 31 10.54 1.37 -13.47
N PHE A 32 10.97 1.23 -12.22
CA PHE A 32 12.09 0.40 -11.85
C PHE A 32 11.65 -0.69 -10.86
N ALA A 33 12.39 -1.79 -10.84
CA ALA A 33 12.36 -2.78 -9.76
C ALA A 33 13.74 -2.83 -9.10
N VAL A 34 13.77 -2.99 -7.78
CA VAL A 34 15.00 -3.23 -7.01
C VAL A 34 14.89 -4.60 -6.36
N ALA A 35 15.84 -5.48 -6.67
CA ALA A 35 15.93 -6.82 -6.09
C ALA A 35 17.41 -7.12 -5.82
N ASP A 36 17.71 -7.66 -4.64
CA ASP A 36 19.08 -8.01 -4.23
C ASP A 36 20.09 -6.86 -4.45
N ASN A 37 19.69 -5.63 -4.08
CA ASN A 37 20.45 -4.39 -4.30
C ASN A 37 20.83 -4.11 -5.76
N LYS A 38 20.09 -4.66 -6.72
CA LYS A 38 20.27 -4.42 -8.15
C LYS A 38 19.06 -3.69 -8.72
N LEU A 39 19.33 -2.66 -9.52
CA LEU A 39 18.32 -1.88 -10.22
C LEU A 39 17.98 -2.54 -11.57
N TYR A 40 16.68 -2.66 -11.84
CA TYR A 40 16.13 -3.17 -13.09
C TYR A 40 15.16 -2.15 -13.68
N VAL A 41 15.26 -1.89 -14.97
CA VAL A 41 14.30 -1.05 -15.71
C VAL A 41 13.14 -1.93 -16.15
N LEU A 42 11.91 -1.53 -15.83
CA LEU A 42 10.69 -2.22 -16.28
C LEU A 42 10.17 -1.61 -17.58
N GLU A 43 9.91 -0.30 -17.56
CA GLU A 43 9.43 0.44 -18.73
C GLU A 43 9.71 1.94 -18.61
N ALA A 44 9.72 2.63 -19.75
CA ALA A 44 9.82 4.07 -19.87
C ALA A 44 8.66 4.62 -20.70
N ASN A 45 7.93 5.58 -20.13
CA ASN A 45 6.77 6.23 -20.73
C ASN A 45 7.10 7.72 -20.97
N PRO A 46 7.50 8.14 -22.18
CA PRO A 46 7.87 9.53 -22.50
C PRO A 46 6.63 10.43 -22.65
N ARG A 47 5.83 10.49 -21.59
CA ARG A 47 4.60 11.27 -21.48
C ARG A 47 4.26 11.50 -20.00
N ALA A 48 3.27 12.35 -19.74
CA ALA A 48 2.70 12.47 -18.41
C ALA A 48 2.11 11.13 -17.94
N SER A 49 2.38 10.76 -16.68
CA SER A 49 1.80 9.61 -16.01
C SER A 49 0.71 10.04 -15.04
N ARG A 50 -0.11 9.07 -14.62
CA ARG A 50 -1.14 9.25 -13.58
C ARG A 50 -0.59 9.70 -12.22
N THR A 51 0.73 9.62 -11.99
CA THR A 51 1.35 10.08 -10.73
C THR A 51 1.73 11.56 -10.73
N VAL A 52 1.71 12.25 -11.88
CA VAL A 52 2.11 13.66 -11.97
C VAL A 52 1.29 14.58 -11.05
N PRO A 53 -0.05 14.46 -10.95
CA PRO A 53 -0.83 15.28 -10.02
C PRO A 53 -0.44 15.04 -8.56
N PHE A 54 -0.30 13.78 -8.15
CA PHE A 54 0.14 13.42 -6.79
C PHE A 54 1.51 14.00 -6.47
N VAL A 55 2.51 13.82 -7.35
CA VAL A 55 3.86 14.36 -7.14
C VAL A 55 3.82 15.88 -7.04
N SER A 56 3.06 16.55 -7.92
CA SER A 56 2.94 18.02 -7.90
C SER A 56 2.32 18.55 -6.60
N LYS A 57 1.37 17.80 -6.01
CA LYS A 57 0.79 18.14 -4.72
C LYS A 57 1.75 17.86 -3.56
N ALA A 58 2.46 16.74 -3.60
CA ALA A 58 3.43 16.38 -2.57
C ALA A 58 4.64 17.34 -2.52
N THR A 59 5.08 17.86 -3.67
CA THR A 59 6.28 18.70 -3.78
C THR A 59 5.97 20.19 -3.95
N GLY A 60 4.71 20.55 -4.20
CA GLY A 60 4.34 21.92 -4.60
C GLY A 60 4.83 22.35 -5.99
N VAL A 61 5.56 21.49 -6.71
CA VAL A 61 6.09 21.80 -8.04
C VAL A 61 5.02 21.52 -9.10
N PRO A 62 4.56 22.50 -9.89
CA PRO A 62 3.50 22.33 -10.87
C PRO A 62 4.04 21.66 -12.16
N LEU A 63 4.41 20.38 -12.07
CA LEU A 63 5.12 19.63 -13.11
C LEU A 63 4.40 19.65 -14.47
N ALA A 64 3.07 19.49 -14.50
CA ALA A 64 2.30 19.55 -15.74
C ALA A 64 2.36 20.93 -16.42
N LYS A 65 2.34 22.01 -15.62
CA LYS A 65 2.45 23.39 -16.13
C LYS A 65 3.85 23.67 -16.65
N ALA A 66 4.88 23.21 -15.94
CA ALA A 66 6.26 23.31 -16.40
C ALA A 66 6.48 22.55 -17.72
N ALA A 67 5.99 21.32 -17.80
CA ALA A 67 6.07 20.50 -19.01
C ALA A 67 5.37 21.15 -20.21
N ALA A 68 4.17 21.70 -20.01
CA ALA A 68 3.44 22.41 -21.07
C ALA A 68 4.21 23.64 -21.59
N ARG A 69 4.89 24.38 -20.71
CA ARG A 69 5.76 25.51 -21.11
C ARG A 69 6.98 25.04 -21.88
N ILE A 70 7.61 23.94 -21.47
CA ILE A 70 8.72 23.33 -22.21
C ILE A 70 8.27 22.92 -23.62
N SER A 71 7.07 22.36 -23.76
CA SER A 71 6.52 21.96 -25.07
C SER A 71 6.30 23.15 -26.03
N VAL A 72 6.20 24.38 -25.53
CA VAL A 72 6.08 25.60 -26.36
C VAL A 72 7.35 26.45 -26.38
N GLY A 73 8.49 25.90 -25.92
CA GLY A 73 9.81 26.49 -26.12
C GLY A 73 10.52 27.02 -24.88
N SER A 74 9.89 27.04 -23.70
CA SER A 74 10.59 27.45 -22.47
C SER A 74 11.68 26.46 -22.08
N THR A 75 12.81 26.97 -21.60
CA THR A 75 13.90 26.15 -21.07
C THR A 75 13.72 25.86 -19.57
N ILE A 76 14.37 24.81 -19.05
CA ILE A 76 14.38 24.53 -17.60
C ILE A 76 15.01 25.71 -16.83
N ALA A 77 16.02 26.36 -17.40
CA ALA A 77 16.69 27.51 -16.78
C ALA A 77 15.73 28.69 -16.60
N GLU A 78 15.00 29.07 -17.64
CA GLU A 78 13.97 30.13 -17.56
C GLU A 78 12.88 29.77 -16.55
N LEU A 79 12.44 28.50 -16.50
CA LEU A 79 11.43 28.07 -15.55
C LEU A 79 11.92 28.09 -14.10
N ARG A 80 13.21 27.91 -13.86
CA ARG A 80 13.83 28.08 -12.54
C ARG A 80 13.94 29.55 -12.16
N GLU A 81 14.35 30.41 -13.09
CA GLU A 81 14.47 31.86 -12.87
C GLU A 81 13.14 32.49 -12.42
N ILE A 82 12.02 32.08 -13.01
CA ILE A 82 10.68 32.56 -12.62
C ILE A 82 10.07 31.79 -11.42
N GLY A 83 10.82 30.89 -10.79
CA GLY A 83 10.39 30.10 -9.63
C GLY A 83 9.32 29.04 -9.91
N LEU A 84 9.09 28.64 -11.17
CA LEU A 84 8.14 27.57 -11.51
C LEU A 84 8.73 26.18 -11.23
N LEU A 85 10.03 26.02 -11.43
CA LEU A 85 10.80 24.85 -11.05
C LEU A 85 11.78 25.21 -9.93
N PRO A 86 12.09 24.28 -9.01
CA PRO A 86 13.07 24.52 -7.97
C PRO A 86 14.47 24.70 -8.56
N GLU A 87 15.27 25.60 -7.95
CA GLU A 87 16.67 25.85 -8.36
C GLU A 87 17.51 24.57 -8.30
N ASN A 88 17.32 23.78 -7.24
CA ASN A 88 18.02 22.54 -7.00
C ASN A 88 17.15 21.32 -7.34
N GLU A 89 17.78 20.26 -7.83
CA GLU A 89 17.10 19.00 -8.15
C GLU A 89 16.54 18.28 -6.91
N ARG A 90 17.05 18.61 -5.72
CA ARG A 90 16.69 17.98 -4.44
C ARG A 90 15.65 18.83 -3.69
N HIS A 91 14.48 19.03 -4.27
CA HIS A 91 13.35 19.55 -3.50
C HIS A 91 12.89 18.46 -2.51
N VAL A 92 13.01 18.73 -1.21
CA VAL A 92 12.59 17.81 -0.14
C VAL A 92 11.26 18.32 0.43
N PRO A 93 10.14 17.59 0.23
CA PRO A 93 8.87 17.92 0.85
C PRO A 93 8.98 17.98 2.39
N LYS A 94 8.19 18.85 3.02
CA LYS A 94 8.17 19.01 4.49
C LYS A 94 7.49 17.85 5.25
N GLY A 95 6.77 16.99 4.54
CA GLY A 95 6.07 15.84 5.10
C GLY A 95 6.14 14.61 4.22
N VAL A 96 5.72 13.48 4.78
CA VAL A 96 5.54 12.22 4.05
C VAL A 96 4.16 12.24 3.40
N SER A 97 4.14 12.07 2.08
CA SER A 97 2.92 11.93 1.28
C SER A 97 2.74 10.49 0.84
N VAL A 98 1.62 9.86 1.20
CA VAL A 98 1.24 8.50 0.82
C VAL A 98 0.04 8.57 -0.12
N LYS A 99 0.15 7.87 -1.25
CA LYS A 99 -0.96 7.67 -2.19
C LYS A 99 -1.54 6.28 -1.99
N GLU A 100 -2.85 6.18 -1.85
CA GLU A 100 -3.56 4.89 -1.81
C GLU A 100 -4.57 4.80 -2.95
N ALA A 101 -4.71 3.62 -3.53
CA ALA A 101 -5.66 3.34 -4.60
C ALA A 101 -7.02 2.96 -4.02
N VAL A 102 -8.10 3.36 -4.70
CA VAL A 102 -9.46 2.90 -4.42
C VAL A 102 -9.83 1.88 -5.48
N LEU A 103 -10.19 0.66 -5.08
CA LEU A 103 -10.60 -0.36 -6.04
C LEU A 103 -12.06 -0.82 -5.84
N PRO A 104 -12.72 -1.30 -6.91
CA PRO A 104 -14.17 -1.44 -6.95
C PRO A 104 -14.65 -2.85 -6.57
N TRP A 105 -13.96 -3.57 -5.68
CA TRP A 105 -14.30 -4.97 -5.40
C TRP A 105 -15.68 -5.18 -4.80
N ASN A 106 -16.23 -4.17 -4.11
CA ASN A 106 -17.60 -4.19 -3.60
C ASN A 106 -18.66 -3.89 -4.67
N ARG A 107 -18.27 -3.39 -5.86
CA ARG A 107 -19.21 -3.04 -6.94
C ARG A 107 -19.45 -4.17 -7.93
N PHE A 108 -18.51 -5.09 -8.06
CA PHE A 108 -18.57 -6.14 -9.09
C PHE A 108 -18.85 -7.52 -8.49
N ARG A 109 -19.73 -8.25 -9.16
CA ARG A 109 -20.03 -9.66 -8.89
C ARG A 109 -19.74 -10.49 -10.13
N ARG A 110 -19.41 -11.76 -9.92
CA ARG A 110 -19.32 -12.78 -10.97
C ARG A 110 -20.73 -13.13 -11.48
N ARG A 111 -20.78 -13.82 -12.62
CA ARG A 111 -22.04 -14.27 -13.24
C ARG A 111 -22.86 -15.19 -12.34
N ASP A 112 -22.22 -15.93 -11.46
CA ASP A 112 -22.84 -16.80 -10.47
C ASP A 112 -23.29 -16.04 -9.19
N GLY A 113 -23.26 -14.71 -9.22
CA GLY A 113 -23.67 -13.84 -8.12
C GLY A 113 -22.62 -13.66 -7.02
N ARG A 114 -21.49 -14.36 -7.04
CA ARG A 114 -20.46 -14.26 -6.00
C ARG A 114 -19.59 -13.01 -6.18
N GLY A 115 -18.95 -12.55 -5.10
CA GLY A 115 -18.04 -11.40 -5.17
C GLY A 115 -16.81 -11.65 -6.04
N VAL A 116 -16.26 -10.59 -6.63
CA VAL A 116 -14.96 -10.69 -7.31
C VAL A 116 -13.84 -10.86 -6.29
N ASP A 117 -12.76 -11.51 -6.69
CA ASP A 117 -11.62 -11.71 -5.80
C ASP A 117 -10.88 -10.40 -5.52
N ALA A 118 -10.69 -10.06 -4.25
CA ALA A 118 -9.95 -8.89 -3.83
C ALA A 118 -8.44 -9.14 -3.74
N VAL A 119 -7.87 -9.63 -4.83
CA VAL A 119 -6.43 -9.86 -4.96
C VAL A 119 -5.81 -8.83 -5.91
N LEU A 120 -4.64 -8.33 -5.53
CA LEU A 120 -3.82 -7.47 -6.40
C LEU A 120 -3.02 -8.34 -7.38
N GLY A 121 -2.74 -7.79 -8.56
CA GLY A 121 -2.00 -8.47 -9.61
C GLY A 121 -1.24 -7.50 -10.51
N PRO A 122 -0.64 -7.99 -11.60
CA PRO A 122 0.09 -7.14 -12.56
C PRO A 122 -0.83 -6.18 -13.33
N GLU A 123 -2.13 -6.47 -13.37
CA GLU A 123 -3.14 -5.61 -13.98
C GLU A 123 -3.68 -4.59 -12.97
N MET A 124 -3.71 -3.31 -13.37
CA MET A 124 -4.31 -2.24 -12.57
C MET A 124 -5.84 -2.31 -12.65
N ARG A 125 -6.50 -2.41 -11.49
CA ARG A 125 -7.98 -2.46 -11.38
C ARG A 125 -8.60 -1.30 -10.59
N SER A 126 -7.77 -0.39 -10.08
CA SER A 126 -8.22 0.75 -9.28
C SER A 126 -8.92 1.79 -10.13
N THR A 127 -9.98 2.40 -9.59
CA THR A 127 -10.76 3.45 -10.27
C THR A 127 -10.46 4.85 -9.75
N GLY A 128 -9.86 4.97 -8.56
CA GLY A 128 -9.51 6.26 -7.96
C GLY A 128 -8.29 6.17 -7.07
N GLU A 129 -7.90 7.29 -6.48
CA GLU A 129 -6.81 7.40 -5.54
C GLU A 129 -7.06 8.50 -4.51
N VAL A 130 -6.45 8.36 -3.34
CA VAL A 130 -6.47 9.31 -2.24
C VAL A 130 -5.04 9.59 -1.78
N MET A 131 -4.86 10.72 -1.09
CA MET A 131 -3.55 11.17 -0.60
C MET A 131 -3.65 11.46 0.91
N GLY A 132 -2.77 10.84 1.69
CA GLY A 132 -2.52 11.19 3.08
C GLY A 132 -1.17 11.90 3.23
N ILE A 133 -1.13 13.03 3.93
CA ILE A 133 0.10 13.77 4.23
C ILE A 133 0.26 13.85 5.73
N SER A 134 1.45 13.57 6.26
CA SER A 134 1.77 13.69 7.69
C SER A 134 3.27 13.90 7.90
N LYS A 135 3.69 14.25 9.11
CA LYS A 135 5.10 14.38 9.49
C LYS A 135 5.85 13.04 9.39
N ASP A 136 5.15 11.93 9.58
CA ASP A 136 5.71 10.59 9.49
C ASP A 136 4.90 9.66 8.55
N PHE A 137 5.49 8.52 8.22
CA PHE A 137 4.90 7.56 7.30
C PHE A 137 3.64 6.89 7.84
N GLY A 138 3.61 6.57 9.14
CA GLY A 138 2.48 5.89 9.76
C GLY A 138 1.23 6.78 9.75
N GLY A 139 1.37 8.05 10.15
CA GLY A 139 0.30 9.03 10.08
C GLY A 139 -0.20 9.26 8.64
N ALA A 140 0.72 9.37 7.68
CA ALA A 140 0.37 9.55 6.27
C ALA A 140 -0.39 8.33 5.69
N TYR A 141 0.07 7.12 6.04
CA TYR A 141 -0.60 5.87 5.65
C TYR A 141 -1.97 5.72 6.31
N ALA A 142 -2.09 6.02 7.61
CA ALA A 142 -3.38 5.98 8.31
C ALA A 142 -4.42 6.90 7.66
N LYS A 143 -4.04 8.13 7.30
CA LYS A 143 -4.91 9.07 6.57
C LYS A 143 -5.32 8.54 5.19
N SER A 144 -4.40 7.91 4.47
CA SER A 144 -4.73 7.34 3.16
C SER A 144 -5.73 6.19 3.30
N GLN A 145 -5.61 5.33 4.32
CA GLN A 145 -6.58 4.26 4.58
C GLN A 145 -7.96 4.79 4.97
N ILE A 146 -8.02 5.77 5.89
CA ILE A 146 -9.27 6.43 6.30
C ILE A 146 -10.04 6.95 5.08
N SER A 147 -9.31 7.52 4.12
CA SER A 147 -9.89 8.14 2.93
C SER A 147 -10.31 7.13 1.84
N SER A 148 -9.74 5.93 1.82
CA SER A 148 -9.99 4.92 0.78
C SER A 148 -10.99 3.85 1.19
N PHE A 149 -10.76 3.19 2.33
CA PHE A 149 -11.48 1.97 2.74
C PHE A 149 -12.04 2.05 4.16
N GLY A 150 -11.68 3.09 4.93
CA GLY A 150 -12.05 3.27 6.31
C GLY A 150 -10.84 3.21 7.26
N PRO A 151 -11.03 3.58 8.54
CA PRO A 151 -9.95 3.62 9.51
C PRO A 151 -9.40 2.22 9.79
N LEU A 152 -8.08 2.13 9.96
CA LEU A 152 -7.46 0.95 10.57
C LEU A 152 -7.91 0.83 12.03
N PRO A 153 -8.12 -0.38 12.56
CA PRO A 153 -8.57 -0.55 13.94
C PRO A 153 -7.47 -0.14 14.93
N LYS A 154 -7.87 0.43 16.08
CA LYS A 154 -6.95 0.80 17.17
C LYS A 154 -6.79 -0.32 18.22
N SER A 155 -7.74 -1.24 18.26
CA SER A 155 -7.81 -2.40 19.16
C SER A 155 -8.72 -3.47 18.52
N GLY A 156 -8.80 -4.65 19.14
CA GLY A 156 -9.72 -5.71 18.71
C GLY A 156 -8.97 -6.92 18.15
N SER A 157 -9.50 -7.48 17.06
CA SER A 157 -9.09 -8.78 16.54
C SER A 157 -8.52 -8.69 15.12
N VAL A 158 -7.41 -9.39 14.88
CA VAL A 158 -6.77 -9.45 13.56
C VAL A 158 -6.65 -10.90 13.11
N PHE A 159 -7.14 -11.20 11.91
CA PHE A 159 -6.91 -12.49 11.27
C PHE A 159 -5.68 -12.42 10.36
N ILE A 160 -4.77 -13.38 10.51
CA ILE A 160 -3.51 -13.47 9.76
C ILE A 160 -3.40 -14.83 9.07
N SER A 161 -3.26 -14.83 7.75
CA SER A 161 -3.01 -16.03 6.96
C SER A 161 -2.02 -15.72 5.85
N LEU A 162 -0.80 -16.27 5.98
CA LEU A 162 0.33 -15.95 5.13
C LEU A 162 0.72 -17.11 4.22
N ALA A 163 1.18 -16.79 3.01
CA ALA A 163 1.84 -17.73 2.12
C ALA A 163 3.25 -18.03 2.68
N ASP A 164 3.79 -19.22 2.38
CA ASP A 164 5.06 -19.65 3.00
C ASP A 164 6.22 -18.68 2.74
N LYS A 165 6.30 -18.13 1.53
CA LYS A 165 7.30 -17.10 1.15
C LYS A 165 7.20 -15.79 1.95
N ASP A 166 6.03 -15.52 2.52
CA ASP A 166 5.67 -14.25 3.15
C ASP A 166 5.71 -14.34 4.69
N LYS A 167 5.77 -15.56 5.24
CA LYS A 167 5.73 -15.83 6.67
C LYS A 167 6.82 -15.10 7.45
N SER A 168 8.08 -15.16 6.99
CA SER A 168 9.20 -14.51 7.67
C SER A 168 9.03 -12.99 7.76
N ALA A 169 8.53 -12.35 6.70
CA ALA A 169 8.26 -10.91 6.68
C ALA A 169 7.08 -10.51 7.58
N GLY A 170 6.17 -11.44 7.87
CA GLY A 170 5.01 -11.23 8.74
C GLY A 170 5.31 -11.29 10.24
N ILE A 171 6.49 -11.77 10.67
CA ILE A 171 6.82 -11.95 12.09
C ILE A 171 6.77 -10.61 12.86
N LEU A 172 7.53 -9.61 12.39
CA LEU A 172 7.66 -8.34 13.11
C LEU A 172 6.32 -7.58 13.16
N PRO A 173 5.54 -7.45 12.07
CA PRO A 173 4.21 -6.84 12.14
C PRO A 173 3.23 -7.59 13.04
N ALA A 174 3.22 -8.94 13.01
CA ALA A 174 2.34 -9.73 13.86
C ALA A 174 2.70 -9.58 15.35
N ARG A 175 4.00 -9.60 15.68
CA ARG A 175 4.47 -9.34 17.06
C ARG A 175 4.06 -7.95 17.53
N ALA A 176 4.22 -6.93 16.68
CA ALA A 176 3.82 -5.57 17.00
C ALA A 176 2.31 -5.46 17.31
N LEU A 177 1.44 -6.18 16.58
CA LEU A 177 0.00 -6.24 16.89
C LEU A 177 -0.26 -6.94 18.23
N MET A 178 0.43 -8.04 18.52
CA MET A 178 0.32 -8.75 19.80
C MET A 178 0.75 -7.87 20.98
N GLU A 179 1.89 -7.17 20.87
CA GLU A 179 2.38 -6.21 21.87
C GLU A 179 1.41 -5.04 22.06
N MET A 180 0.70 -4.67 20.99
CA MET A 180 -0.39 -3.70 21.02
C MET A 180 -1.68 -4.25 21.67
N GLY A 181 -1.74 -5.53 22.02
CA GLY A 181 -2.90 -6.15 22.68
C GLY A 181 -4.02 -6.57 21.73
N PHE A 182 -3.76 -6.69 20.43
CA PHE A 182 -4.73 -7.29 19.51
C PHE A 182 -4.84 -8.80 19.73
N GLN A 183 -6.06 -9.32 19.65
CA GLN A 183 -6.29 -10.75 19.59
C GLN A 183 -5.98 -11.25 18.18
N LEU A 184 -4.98 -12.12 18.04
CA LEU A 184 -4.57 -12.63 16.74
C LEU A 184 -5.22 -13.99 16.46
N PHE A 185 -5.77 -14.15 15.26
CA PHE A 185 -6.30 -15.41 14.75
C PHE A 185 -5.49 -15.85 13.54
N ALA A 186 -5.19 -17.14 13.42
CA ALA A 186 -4.43 -17.64 12.27
C ALA A 186 -4.82 -19.05 11.83
N THR A 187 -4.65 -19.34 10.54
CA THR A 187 -4.80 -20.71 10.02
C THR A 187 -3.64 -21.58 10.49
N ALA A 188 -3.84 -22.90 10.58
CA ALA A 188 -2.88 -23.86 11.15
C ALA A 188 -1.41 -23.63 10.75
N GLY A 189 -1.14 -23.50 9.44
CA GLY A 189 0.22 -23.30 8.95
C GLY A 189 0.83 -21.94 9.29
N THR A 190 0.01 -20.90 9.45
CA THR A 190 0.47 -19.56 9.89
C THR A 190 0.63 -19.53 11.41
N ALA A 191 -0.32 -20.11 12.15
CA ALA A 191 -0.30 -20.21 13.62
C ALA A 191 0.95 -20.95 14.11
N SER A 192 1.23 -22.14 13.57
CA SER A 192 2.41 -22.93 13.94
C SER A 192 3.73 -22.18 13.68
N PHE A 193 3.82 -21.45 12.56
CA PHE A 193 5.02 -20.67 12.24
C PHE A 193 5.19 -19.44 13.15
N LEU A 194 4.10 -18.74 13.48
CA LEU A 194 4.15 -17.59 14.38
C LEU A 194 4.47 -18.02 15.82
N ASP A 195 3.94 -19.17 16.25
CA ASP A 195 4.19 -19.74 17.58
C ASP A 195 5.68 -20.05 17.80
N SER A 196 6.37 -20.60 16.79
CA SER A 196 7.82 -20.85 16.86
C SER A 196 8.66 -19.57 16.96
N HIS A 197 8.06 -18.40 16.69
CA HIS A 197 8.66 -17.07 16.84
C HIS A 197 8.03 -16.27 17.99
N GLN A 198 7.40 -16.97 18.94
CA GLN A 198 6.81 -16.42 20.17
C GLN A 198 5.65 -15.43 19.92
N VAL A 199 4.95 -15.55 18.78
CA VAL A 199 3.74 -14.79 18.47
C VAL A 199 2.54 -15.70 18.62
N LYS A 200 1.79 -15.56 19.73
CA LYS A 200 0.63 -16.40 20.02
C LYS A 200 -0.58 -15.98 19.18
N THR A 201 -1.28 -16.97 18.63
CA THR A 201 -2.51 -16.77 17.85
C THR A 201 -3.54 -17.83 18.20
N ALA A 202 -4.82 -17.46 18.24
CA ALA A 202 -5.92 -18.41 18.25
C ALA A 202 -6.01 -19.14 16.91
N LEU A 203 -6.02 -20.48 16.96
CA LEU A 203 -6.15 -21.31 15.77
C LEU A 203 -7.57 -21.21 15.20
N VAL A 204 -7.69 -20.98 13.89
CA VAL A 204 -8.98 -21.00 13.18
C VAL A 204 -8.96 -21.97 12.00
N ARG A 205 -10.12 -22.56 11.73
CA ARG A 205 -10.34 -23.48 10.61
C ARG A 205 -10.45 -22.71 9.30
N LYS A 206 -9.96 -23.28 8.20
CA LYS A 206 -10.21 -22.74 6.86
C LYS A 206 -11.66 -22.97 6.47
N HIS A 207 -12.09 -22.35 5.38
CA HIS A 207 -13.43 -22.59 4.86
C HIS A 207 -13.60 -24.04 4.37
N SER A 208 -12.58 -24.59 3.72
CA SER A 208 -12.51 -25.98 3.26
C SER A 208 -12.59 -27.02 4.37
N ASP A 209 -12.17 -26.65 5.58
CA ASP A 209 -12.11 -27.58 6.71
C ASP A 209 -13.50 -27.81 7.33
N GLY A 210 -14.50 -26.99 6.96
CA GLY A 210 -15.83 -26.99 7.56
C GLY A 210 -15.83 -26.62 9.04
N SER A 211 -17.02 -26.51 9.63
CA SER A 211 -17.16 -26.36 11.08
C SER A 211 -16.72 -27.67 11.77
N GLY A 212 -16.06 -27.55 12.92
CA GLY A 212 -15.61 -28.71 13.69
C GLY A 212 -16.74 -29.38 14.46
N GLU A 213 -16.51 -30.62 14.90
CA GLU A 213 -17.49 -31.43 15.63
C GLU A 213 -17.89 -30.84 16.98
N PHE A 214 -17.06 -29.96 17.56
CA PHE A 214 -17.32 -29.28 18.83
C PHE A 214 -17.74 -27.81 18.63
N GLY A 215 -18.21 -27.46 17.44
CA GLY A 215 -18.68 -26.12 17.10
C GLY A 215 -17.57 -25.14 16.74
N GLU A 216 -16.35 -25.62 16.45
CA GLU A 216 -15.28 -24.75 16.00
C GLU A 216 -15.62 -24.13 14.64
N ARG A 217 -15.65 -22.80 14.61
CA ARG A 217 -16.06 -22.05 13.42
C ARG A 217 -14.91 -21.89 12.42
N THR A 218 -15.27 -21.85 11.15
CA THR A 218 -14.36 -21.45 10.07
C THR A 218 -14.09 -19.96 10.13
N ILE A 219 -12.95 -19.51 9.59
CA ILE A 219 -12.66 -18.07 9.51
C ILE A 219 -13.74 -17.29 8.75
N VAL A 220 -14.38 -17.88 7.74
CA VAL A 220 -15.45 -17.21 6.99
C VAL A 220 -16.69 -16.98 7.87
N GLU A 221 -17.01 -17.92 8.77
CA GLU A 221 -18.09 -17.73 9.75
C GLU A 221 -17.76 -16.65 10.77
N ILE A 222 -16.51 -16.62 11.27
CA ILE A 222 -16.03 -15.60 12.23
C ILE A 222 -16.00 -14.20 11.58
N LEU A 223 -15.61 -14.09 10.31
CA LEU A 223 -15.71 -12.83 9.56
C LEU A 223 -17.16 -12.37 9.44
N ASN A 224 -18.09 -13.31 9.20
CA ASN A 224 -19.51 -13.00 9.06
C ASN A 224 -20.21 -12.64 10.37
N SER A 225 -19.69 -13.05 11.52
CA SER A 225 -20.19 -12.62 12.83
C SER A 225 -19.69 -11.25 13.26
N GLY A 226 -18.70 -10.67 12.56
CA GLY A 226 -18.13 -9.35 12.86
C GLY A 226 -17.09 -9.37 13.98
N GLU A 227 -16.47 -10.52 14.24
CA GLU A 227 -15.47 -10.68 15.31
C GLU A 227 -14.03 -10.34 14.89
N ILE A 228 -13.81 -9.95 13.63
CA ILE A 228 -12.49 -9.58 13.09
C ILE A 228 -12.53 -8.15 12.57
N ASP A 229 -11.59 -7.33 13.04
CA ASP A 229 -11.48 -5.91 12.69
C ASP A 229 -10.48 -5.64 11.55
N LEU A 230 -9.56 -6.58 11.30
CA LEU A 230 -8.56 -6.47 10.23
C LEU A 230 -8.19 -7.85 9.68
N VAL A 231 -8.10 -7.95 8.37
CA VAL A 231 -7.66 -9.17 7.68
C VAL A 231 -6.31 -8.96 7.00
N ILE A 232 -5.34 -9.82 7.32
CA ILE A 232 -4.08 -9.97 6.61
C ILE A 232 -4.10 -11.30 5.88
N ASN A 233 -4.20 -11.27 4.54
CA ASN A 233 -4.25 -12.48 3.73
C ASN A 233 -3.38 -12.37 2.47
N THR A 234 -2.16 -12.92 2.52
CA THR A 234 -1.29 -12.96 1.33
C THR A 234 -1.61 -14.18 0.46
N PRO A 235 -1.82 -14.00 -0.85
CA PRO A 235 -2.19 -15.09 -1.75
C PRO A 235 -1.01 -16.06 -2.02
N VAL A 236 -1.32 -17.35 -2.12
CA VAL A 236 -0.35 -18.40 -2.49
C VAL A 236 -0.28 -18.53 -4.02
N GLY A 237 0.72 -17.90 -4.65
CA GLY A 237 1.00 -18.05 -6.08
C GLY A 237 0.01 -17.34 -7.04
N ARG A 238 0.05 -17.71 -8.33
CA ARG A 238 -0.87 -17.20 -9.36
C ARG A 238 -2.18 -17.98 -9.31
N GLY A 239 -3.13 -17.55 -8.48
CA GLY A 239 -4.47 -18.15 -8.50
C GLY A 239 -5.31 -17.92 -7.25
N THR A 240 -6.61 -18.15 -7.40
CA THR A 240 -7.59 -18.15 -6.32
C THR A 240 -7.67 -19.54 -5.71
N ARG A 241 -6.86 -19.87 -4.68
CA ARG A 241 -7.27 -21.00 -3.81
C ARG A 241 -8.64 -20.66 -3.24
N ALA A 242 -9.56 -21.63 -3.28
CA ALA A 242 -10.96 -21.45 -2.89
C ALA A 242 -11.09 -20.78 -1.50
N ASP A 243 -10.26 -21.18 -0.53
CA ASP A 243 -10.23 -20.59 0.81
C ASP A 243 -9.83 -19.12 0.82
N GLY A 244 -8.73 -18.77 0.14
CA GLY A 244 -8.25 -17.39 0.10
C GLY A 244 -9.26 -16.48 -0.57
N TRP A 245 -9.90 -16.95 -1.64
CA TRP A 245 -10.98 -16.24 -2.29
C TRP A 245 -12.19 -16.03 -1.37
N ALA A 246 -12.60 -17.07 -0.63
CA ALA A 246 -13.72 -16.99 0.30
C ALA A 246 -13.46 -15.99 1.43
N ILE A 247 -12.26 -16.01 2.02
CA ILE A 247 -11.82 -15.06 3.06
C ILE A 247 -11.88 -13.62 2.54
N ARG A 248 -11.23 -13.36 1.39
CA ARG A 248 -11.14 -11.99 0.85
C ARG A 248 -12.51 -11.44 0.46
N THR A 249 -13.34 -12.29 -0.15
CA THR A 249 -14.70 -11.91 -0.54
C THR A 249 -15.56 -11.62 0.69
N ALA A 250 -15.48 -12.44 1.74
CA ALA A 250 -16.20 -12.22 2.99
C ALA A 250 -15.78 -10.91 3.68
N ALA A 251 -14.48 -10.62 3.74
CA ALA A 251 -13.97 -9.38 4.31
C ALA A 251 -14.51 -8.13 3.58
N VAL A 252 -14.45 -8.14 2.24
CA VAL A 252 -14.97 -7.03 1.42
C VAL A 252 -16.48 -6.86 1.60
N GLN A 253 -17.24 -7.94 1.65
CA GLN A 253 -18.69 -7.91 1.84
C GLN A 253 -19.11 -7.36 3.21
N ARG A 254 -18.27 -7.57 4.22
CA ARG A 254 -18.46 -7.07 5.59
C ARG A 254 -17.81 -5.73 5.86
N SER A 255 -17.21 -5.11 4.84
CA SER A 255 -16.45 -3.85 4.97
C SER A 255 -15.33 -3.93 6.01
N ILE A 256 -14.74 -5.11 6.18
CA ILE A 256 -13.57 -5.32 7.04
C ILE A 256 -12.33 -4.95 6.22
N PRO A 257 -11.45 -4.05 6.72
CA PRO A 257 -10.19 -3.74 6.07
C PRO A 257 -9.38 -5.00 5.77
N ILE A 258 -8.86 -5.10 4.55
CA ILE A 258 -8.11 -6.26 4.09
C ILE A 258 -6.81 -5.87 3.39
N ILE A 259 -5.74 -6.54 3.79
CA ILE A 259 -4.38 -6.32 3.28
C ILE A 259 -3.84 -7.63 2.74
N THR A 260 -3.39 -7.60 1.48
CA THR A 260 -2.98 -8.81 0.76
C THR A 260 -1.48 -8.91 0.51
N THR A 261 -0.67 -8.05 1.13
CA THR A 261 0.79 -8.01 0.93
C THR A 261 1.51 -7.79 2.26
N THR A 262 2.73 -8.31 2.38
CA THR A 262 3.56 -8.11 3.58
C THR A 262 4.04 -6.66 3.76
N PRO A 263 4.39 -5.88 2.71
CA PRO A 263 4.66 -4.45 2.89
C PRO A 263 3.44 -3.67 3.36
N GLY A 264 2.25 -3.99 2.83
CA GLY A 264 0.99 -3.40 3.31
C GLY A 264 0.71 -3.74 4.77
N PHE A 265 1.07 -4.95 5.21
CA PHE A 265 0.91 -5.38 6.60
C PHE A 265 1.80 -4.53 7.53
N SER A 266 3.08 -4.38 7.20
CA SER A 266 4.00 -3.49 7.94
C SER A 266 3.52 -2.04 7.95
N ALA A 267 3.00 -1.54 6.83
CA ALA A 267 2.49 -0.18 6.72
C ALA A 267 1.24 0.04 7.58
N ALA A 268 0.33 -0.94 7.63
CA ALA A 268 -0.84 -0.87 8.50
C ALA A 268 -0.45 -0.90 9.97
N VAL A 269 0.54 -1.68 10.38
CA VAL A 269 1.05 -1.64 11.76
C VAL A 269 1.61 -0.26 12.10
N ALA A 270 2.37 0.37 11.20
CA ALA A 270 2.84 1.75 11.40
C ALA A 270 1.68 2.76 11.51
N GLY A 271 0.65 2.61 10.68
CA GLY A 271 -0.57 3.41 10.74
C GLY A 271 -1.35 3.23 12.04
N ILE A 272 -1.50 1.99 12.52
CA ILE A 272 -2.19 1.66 13.79
C ILE A 272 -1.42 2.27 14.96
N ARG A 273 -0.09 2.16 15.00
CA ARG A 273 0.73 2.82 16.04
C ARG A 273 0.47 4.33 16.05
N SER A 274 0.55 4.97 14.89
CA SER A 274 0.32 6.42 14.77
C SER A 274 -1.09 6.83 15.22
N LEU A 275 -2.11 6.03 14.90
CA LEU A 275 -3.50 6.24 15.32
C LEU A 275 -3.72 6.09 16.84
N ARG A 276 -2.85 5.34 17.52
CA ARG A 276 -2.88 5.14 18.98
C ARG A 276 -2.08 6.18 19.74
N ASP A 277 -0.97 6.62 19.16
CA ASP A 277 -0.02 7.53 19.82
C ASP A 277 -0.54 8.98 19.86
N GLY A 278 -1.52 9.36 19.02
CA GLY A 278 -2.13 10.70 19.09
C GLY A 278 -3.09 11.04 17.96
N GLU A 279 -3.48 12.32 17.90
CA GLU A 279 -4.29 12.85 16.79
C GLU A 279 -3.46 13.02 15.52
N LEU A 280 -4.07 12.69 14.39
CA LEU A 280 -3.50 12.88 13.07
C LEU A 280 -3.41 14.39 12.78
N ASP A 281 -2.21 14.88 12.46
CA ASP A 281 -1.93 16.28 12.18
C ASP A 281 -2.74 16.83 10.99
N LEU A 282 -3.52 17.89 11.18
CA LEU A 282 -4.28 18.51 10.09
C LEU A 282 -3.63 19.81 9.66
N ALA A 283 -3.37 19.93 8.37
CA ALA A 283 -2.86 21.14 7.75
C ALA A 283 -3.36 21.22 6.30
N SER A 284 -3.67 22.43 5.87
CA SER A 284 -3.94 22.76 4.48
C SER A 284 -2.72 22.45 3.60
N LEU A 285 -2.95 22.31 2.30
CA LEU A 285 -1.85 22.11 1.36
C LEU A 285 -0.87 23.30 1.39
N GLN A 286 -1.37 24.51 1.61
CA GLN A 286 -0.57 25.73 1.70
C GLN A 286 0.37 25.68 2.90
N GLU A 287 -0.10 25.20 4.06
CA GLU A 287 0.76 25.05 5.25
C GLU A 287 1.82 23.96 5.09
N TRP A 288 1.53 22.89 4.35
CA TRP A 288 2.52 21.86 4.02
C TRP A 288 3.61 22.34 3.05
N LEU A 289 3.29 23.34 2.21
CA LEU A 289 4.17 23.86 1.17
C LEU A 289 4.85 25.18 1.54
N ALA A 290 4.29 25.95 2.47
CA ALA A 290 4.91 27.12 3.10
C ALA A 290 6.15 26.68 3.87
#